data_AF-A0A6A7BQ15-F1
#
_entry.id   AF-A0A6A7BQ15-F1
#
_cell.length_a   1.000
_cell.length_b   1.000
_cell.length_c   1.000
_cell.angle_alpha   90.00
_cell.angle_beta   90.00
_cell.angle_gamma   90.00
#
_symmetry.space_group_name_H-M   'P 1'
#
loop_
_entity.id
_entity.type
_entity.pdbx_description
1 polymer ?
#
loop_
_entity_poly.entity_id
_entity_poly.type
_entity_poly.pdbx_seq_one_letter_code
_entity_poly.pdbx_strand_id
1 'polypeptide(L)'
;YNGCYKEVPGHALRGKSQSSSSMNNQGCAKLCSGYQFFATEYASECYCGNTLDASSAVVNDGRCFMASADDNSVMCGGPNELSLY
;
A
#
# COMPACT_ATOMS: atom_id res chain seq x y z
N TYR A 1 -4.72 6.72 6.60
CA TYR A 1 -5.03 5.28 6.71
C TYR A 1 -6.51 5.16 6.51
N ASN A 2 -6.87 4.53 5.40
CA ASN A 2 -8.23 4.48 4.87
C ASN A 2 -8.78 3.05 4.92
N GLY A 3 -7.92 2.08 5.24
CA GLY A 3 -8.28 0.67 5.45
C GLY A 3 -7.26 -0.28 4.84
N CYS A 4 -7.48 -1.57 5.07
CA CYS A 4 -6.82 -2.64 4.35
C CYS A 4 -7.67 -3.03 3.14
N TYR A 5 -7.08 -3.12 1.96
CA TYR A 5 -7.78 -3.37 0.70
C TYR A 5 -7.13 -4.52 -0.05
N LYS A 6 -7.91 -5.26 -0.82
CA LYS A 6 -7.37 -6.37 -1.62
C LYS A 6 -6.61 -5.84 -2.84
N GLU A 7 -5.42 -6.36 -3.09
CA GLU A 7 -4.73 -6.14 -4.35
C GLU A 7 -5.48 -6.87 -5.49
N VAL A 8 -5.34 -6.39 -6.72
CA VAL A 8 -6.05 -6.91 -7.89
C VAL A 8 -5.11 -7.09 -9.08
N PRO A 9 -5.47 -7.93 -10.07
CA PRO A 9 -4.69 -8.02 -11.31
C PRO A 9 -4.49 -6.64 -11.94
N GLY A 10 -3.23 -6.30 -12.22
CA GLY A 10 -2.86 -5.01 -12.80
C GLY A 10 -2.87 -3.82 -11.81
N HIS A 11 -2.76 -4.09 -10.51
CA HIS A 11 -2.72 -3.15 -9.38
C HIS A 11 -4.02 -2.37 -9.14
N ALA A 12 -4.39 -2.26 -7.86
CA ALA A 12 -5.54 -1.48 -7.40
C ALA A 12 -5.24 0.01 -7.49
N LEU A 13 -3.98 0.41 -7.32
CA LEU A 13 -3.47 1.75 -7.62
C LEU A 13 -2.53 1.67 -8.83
N ARG A 14 -2.95 2.27 -9.94
CA ARG A 14 -2.27 2.15 -11.26
C ARG A 14 -1.36 3.33 -11.64
N GLY A 15 -0.97 4.15 -10.68
CA GLY A 15 -0.04 5.24 -10.88
C GLY A 15 1.41 4.76 -10.81
N LYS A 16 2.26 5.60 -10.23
CA LYS A 16 3.66 5.25 -9.96
C LYS A 16 3.74 4.14 -8.90
N SER A 17 4.72 3.25 -9.03
CA SER A 17 5.05 2.28 -7.99
C SER A 17 6.57 2.16 -7.80
N GLN A 18 6.98 1.67 -6.63
CA GLN A 18 8.37 1.36 -6.32
C GLN A 18 8.44 0.35 -5.17
N SER A 19 9.34 -0.62 -5.29
CA SER A 19 9.71 -1.51 -4.18
C SER A 19 11.10 -1.13 -3.66
N SER A 20 11.27 -1.13 -2.34
CA SER A 20 12.54 -0.76 -1.69
C SER A 20 12.66 -1.44 -0.33
N SER A 21 13.87 -1.90 0.02
CA SER A 21 14.18 -2.38 1.38
C SER A 21 14.11 -1.29 2.45
N SER A 22 13.96 -0.03 2.03
CA SER A 22 13.77 1.13 2.91
C SER A 22 12.39 1.78 2.70
N MET A 23 11.39 0.97 2.35
CA MET A 23 10.02 1.46 2.21
C MET A 23 9.25 1.34 3.52
N ASN A 24 8.54 2.43 3.84
CA ASN A 24 7.53 2.53 4.89
C ASN A 24 6.42 3.48 4.41
N ASN A 25 5.41 3.70 5.26
CA ASN A 25 4.28 4.56 4.92
C ASN A 25 4.70 6.03 4.68
N GLN A 26 5.64 6.59 5.46
CA GLN A 26 6.09 7.96 5.24
C GLN A 26 6.89 8.09 3.92
N GLY A 27 7.72 7.11 3.59
CA GLY A 27 8.46 7.03 2.34
C GLY A 27 7.52 6.93 1.14
N CYS A 28 6.51 6.07 1.24
CA CYS A 28 5.50 5.91 0.19
C CYS A 28 4.67 7.18 0.00
N ALA A 29 4.24 7.83 1.10
CA ALA A 29 3.55 9.13 1.04
C ALA A 29 4.37 10.20 0.31
N LYS A 30 5.69 10.28 0.59
CA LYS A 30 6.59 11.22 -0.11
C LYS A 30 6.74 10.87 -1.59
N LEU A 31 6.89 9.59 -1.90
CA LEU A 31 7.04 9.11 -3.28
C LEU A 31 5.80 9.40 -4.12
N CYS A 32 4.62 9.25 -3.52
CA CYS A 32 3.32 9.48 -4.12
C CYS A 32 2.82 10.93 -3.97
N SER A 33 3.70 11.87 -3.62
CA SER A 33 3.33 13.29 -3.59
C SER A 33 2.73 13.73 -4.94
N GLY A 34 1.52 14.29 -4.90
CA GLY A 34 0.75 14.66 -6.08
C GLY A 34 -0.27 13.62 -6.55
N TYR A 35 -0.33 12.44 -5.91
CA TYR A 35 -1.42 11.47 -6.07
C TYR A 35 -2.44 11.59 -4.93
N GLN A 36 -3.69 11.22 -5.20
CA GLN A 36 -4.76 11.24 -4.21
C GLN A 36 -4.60 10.14 -3.14
N PHE A 37 -4.07 8.99 -3.54
CA PHE A 37 -3.89 7.82 -2.69
C PHE A 37 -2.47 7.28 -2.81
N PHE A 38 -2.03 6.67 -1.71
CA PHE A 38 -0.90 5.76 -1.72
C PHE A 38 -1.23 4.50 -0.94
N ALA A 39 -0.56 3.40 -1.27
CA ALA A 39 -0.69 2.17 -0.54
C ALA A 39 0.66 1.46 -0.43
N THR A 40 0.82 0.74 0.68
CA THR A 40 1.94 -0.17 0.87
C THR A 40 1.49 -1.62 0.81
N GLU A 41 2.30 -2.46 0.17
CA GLU A 41 2.11 -3.91 0.05
C GLU A 41 3.40 -4.62 0.46
N TYR A 42 3.24 -5.86 0.95
CA TYR A 42 4.33 -6.81 1.11
C TYR A 42 5.58 -6.23 1.81
N ALA A 43 5.34 -5.46 2.88
CA ALA A 43 6.33 -4.73 3.70
C ALA A 43 7.14 -3.64 2.99
N SER A 44 7.35 -3.74 1.68
CA SER A 44 8.43 -3.05 0.97
C SER A 44 7.98 -2.37 -0.33
N GLU A 45 6.73 -2.57 -0.74
CA GLU A 45 6.21 -2.10 -2.00
C GLU A 45 5.30 -0.90 -1.77
N CYS A 46 5.37 0.06 -2.68
CA CYS A 46 4.61 1.29 -2.65
C CYS A 46 3.90 1.50 -3.99
N TYR A 47 2.63 1.84 -3.93
CA TYR A 47 1.78 2.12 -5.07
C TYR A 47 1.09 3.47 -4.89
N CYS A 48 1.05 4.26 -5.95
CA CYS A 48 0.38 5.56 -5.99
C CYS A 48 -0.82 5.50 -6.93
N GLY A 49 -1.85 6.28 -6.68
CA GLY A 49 -2.98 6.37 -7.61
C GLY A 49 -3.91 7.53 -7.31
N ASN A 50 -4.61 8.01 -8.33
CA ASN A 50 -5.69 9.00 -8.14
C ASN A 50 -7.06 8.34 -7.97
N THR A 51 -7.12 7.03 -8.21
CA THR A 51 -8.33 6.23 -8.06
C THR A 51 -7.91 4.87 -7.51
N LEU A 52 -8.80 4.26 -6.73
CA LEU A 52 -8.73 2.86 -6.34
C LEU A 52 -9.58 2.05 -7.32
N ASP A 53 -9.06 0.92 -7.79
CA ASP A 53 -9.82 0.02 -8.64
C ASP A 53 -11.10 -0.46 -7.94
N ALA A 54 -12.23 -0.44 -8.65
CA ALA A 54 -13.53 -0.78 -8.10
C ALA A 54 -13.65 -2.24 -7.60
N SER A 55 -12.79 -3.14 -8.07
CA SER A 55 -12.72 -4.53 -7.60
C SER A 55 -11.88 -4.71 -6.34
N SER A 56 -11.15 -3.67 -5.91
CA SER A 56 -10.40 -3.67 -4.66
C SER A 56 -11.33 -3.48 -3.47
N ALA A 57 -11.74 -4.60 -2.87
CA ALA A 57 -12.63 -4.61 -1.71
C ALA A 57 -11.85 -4.39 -0.40
N VAL A 58 -12.52 -3.78 0.58
CA VAL A 58 -12.04 -3.68 1.96
C VAL A 58 -11.86 -5.07 2.56
N VAL A 59 -10.78 -5.26 3.30
CA VAL A 59 -10.40 -6.49 4.01
C VAL A 59 -10.33 -6.18 5.51
N ASN A 60 -11.11 -6.90 6.33
CA ASN A 60 -11.21 -6.68 7.78
C ASN A 60 -10.78 -7.90 8.62
N ASP A 61 -10.00 -8.81 8.04
CA ASP A 61 -9.56 -10.05 8.68
C ASP A 61 -8.12 -9.98 9.24
N GLY A 62 -7.52 -8.79 9.24
CA GLY A 62 -6.18 -8.57 9.78
C GLY A 62 -5.04 -8.90 8.82
N ARG A 63 -5.30 -9.10 7.52
CA ARG A 63 -4.25 -9.44 6.53
C ARG A 63 -3.23 -8.34 6.23
N CYS A 64 -3.51 -7.07 6.53
CA CYS A 64 -2.49 -6.01 6.49
C CYS A 64 -1.63 -6.01 7.76
N PHE A 65 -0.86 -7.08 7.98
CA PHE A 65 -0.05 -7.30 9.19
C PHE A 65 1.46 -7.24 8.96
N MET A 66 1.93 -7.03 7.73
CA MET A 66 3.37 -7.03 7.45
C MET A 66 3.97 -5.73 7.93
N ALA A 67 4.97 -5.82 8.81
CA ALA A 67 5.79 -4.70 9.23
C ALA A 67 6.52 -4.06 8.03
N SER A 68 6.77 -2.75 8.06
CA SER A 68 7.57 -2.06 7.03
C SER A 68 8.98 -2.63 6.95
N ALA A 69 9.59 -2.57 5.76
CA ALA A 69 10.93 -3.11 5.53
C ALA A 69 12.03 -2.44 6.38
N ASP A 70 11.88 -1.16 6.72
CA ASP A 70 12.84 -0.40 7.54
C ASP A 70 12.30 0.11 8.88
N ASP A 71 11.02 -0.12 9.17
CA ASP A 71 10.40 0.27 10.44
C ASP A 71 9.41 -0.80 10.91
N ASN A 72 9.88 -1.66 11.80
CA ASN A 72 9.07 -2.76 12.33
C ASN A 72 7.93 -2.31 13.26
N SER A 73 7.83 -1.02 13.59
CA SER A 73 6.74 -0.47 14.42
C SER A 73 5.50 -0.10 13.62
N VAL A 74 5.59 -0.11 12.29
CA VAL A 74 4.54 0.34 11.39
C VAL A 74 4.15 -0.79 10.42
N MET A 75 2.85 -0.93 10.15
CA MET A 75 2.35 -1.93 9.20
C MET A 75 2.28 -1.37 7.78
N CYS A 76 2.76 -2.13 6.80
CA CYS A 76 2.88 -1.81 5.38
C CYS A 76 2.30 -2.92 4.50
N GLY A 77 0.99 -3.14 4.65
CA GLY A 77 0.22 -4.09 3.84
C GLY A 77 0.37 -5.53 4.28
N GLY A 78 0.13 -6.42 3.34
CA GLY A 78 0.16 -7.88 3.46
C GLY A 78 0.32 -8.52 2.08
N PRO A 79 0.39 -9.86 2.00
CA PRO A 79 0.54 -10.57 0.73
C PRO A 79 -0.73 -10.50 -0.15
N ASN A 80 -0.74 -9.62 -1.16
CA ASN A 80 -1.95 -9.25 -1.93
C ASN A 80 -2.94 -8.38 -1.15
N GLU A 81 -2.47 -7.68 -0.10
CA GLU A 81 -3.27 -6.72 0.65
C GLU A 81 -2.55 -5.39 0.83
N LEU A 82 -3.26 -4.33 0.48
CA LEU A 82 -2.81 -2.94 0.50
C LEU A 82 -3.23 -2.26 1.79
N SER A 83 -2.28 -1.71 2.52
CA SER A 83 -2.57 -0.66 3.51
C SER A 83 -2.75 0.66 2.76
N LEU A 84 -4.00 1.09 2.53
CA LEU A 84 -4.34 2.29 1.77
C LEU A 84 -4.36 3.54 2.68
N TYR A 85 -3.88 4.66 2.15
CA TYR A 85 -3.79 5.96 2.83
C TYR A 85 -4.21 7.12 1.93
#